data_AF-A0A3A4W6N3-F1
#
_entry.id   AF-A0A3A4W6N3-F1
#
_cell.length_a   1.000
_cell.length_b   1.000
_cell.length_c   1.000
_cell.angle_alpha   90.00
_cell.angle_beta   90.00
_cell.angle_gamma   90.00
#
_symmetry.space_group_name_H-M   'P 1'
#
loop_
_entity.id
_entity.type
_entity.pdbx_description
1 polymer ?
#
loop_
_entity_poly.entity_id
_entity_poly.type
_entity_poly.pdbx_seq_one_letter_code
_entity_poly.pdbx_strand_id
1 'polypeptide(L)'
;MKCNIDKRCFLFVYLIFLFGFTLSANAATVTWTGGGADGFASNPYNWSGNLAPLNGDKVIFDSTSSTDCTWNLSVTLASLAKTSGYT
;
A
#
# COMPACT_ATOMS: atom_id res chain seq x y z
N MET A 1 -10.23 27.59 -49.69
CA MET A 1 -9.58 27.72 -48.37
C MET A 1 -9.98 26.51 -47.54
N LYS A 2 -9.13 25.48 -47.43
CA LYS A 2 -9.42 24.26 -46.66
C LYS A 2 -8.90 24.52 -45.25
N CYS A 3 -9.79 24.74 -44.29
CA CYS A 3 -9.43 24.95 -42.90
C CYS A 3 -8.79 23.66 -42.38
N ASN A 4 -7.46 23.63 -42.25
CA ASN A 4 -6.73 22.55 -41.59
C ASN A 4 -6.96 22.68 -40.08
N ILE A 5 -8.19 22.43 -39.61
CA ILE A 5 -8.45 22.24 -38.18
C ILE A 5 -7.57 21.07 -37.74
N ASP A 6 -6.54 21.43 -37.00
CA ASP A 6 -5.25 20.78 -37.03
C ASP A 6 -5.29 19.39 -36.39
N LYS A 7 -4.69 18.39 -37.04
CA LYS A 7 -4.34 17.09 -36.44
C LYS A 7 -3.55 17.25 -35.12
N ARG A 8 -2.97 18.44 -34.92
CA ARG A 8 -2.28 18.90 -33.71
C ARG A 8 -3.24 19.10 -32.53
N CYS A 9 -4.50 19.51 -32.75
CA CYS A 9 -5.54 19.59 -31.71
C CYS A 9 -5.95 18.20 -31.22
N PHE A 10 -6.10 17.23 -32.12
CA PHE A 10 -6.38 15.83 -31.74
C PHE A 10 -5.23 15.21 -30.93
N LEU A 11 -3.98 15.48 -31.33
CA LEU A 11 -2.80 15.02 -30.59
C LEU A 11 -2.74 15.63 -29.18
N PHE A 12 -3.09 16.91 -29.05
CA PHE A 12 -3.11 17.63 -27.77
C PHE A 12 -4.19 17.10 -26.82
N VAL A 13 -5.38 16.83 -27.34
CA VAL A 13 -6.48 16.22 -26.56
C VAL A 13 -6.13 14.81 -26.10
N TYR A 14 -5.46 14.02 -26.94
CA TYR A 14 -5.03 12.66 -26.60
C TYR A 14 -3.97 12.64 -25.49
N LEU A 15 -3.01 13.58 -25.51
CA LEU A 15 -2.01 13.74 -24.45
C LEU A 15 -2.62 14.18 -23.12
N ILE A 16 -3.63 15.06 -23.14
CA ILE A 16 -4.37 15.46 -21.93
C ILE A 16 -5.16 14.27 -21.35
N PHE A 17 -5.73 13.42 -22.21
CA PHE A 17 -6.48 12.24 -21.78
C PHE A 17 -5.58 11.15 -21.15
N LEU A 18 -4.35 10.99 -21.65
CA LEU A 18 -3.34 10.07 -21.09
C LEU A 18 -2.81 10.52 -19.71
N PHE A 19 -2.75 11.83 -19.46
CA PHE A 19 -2.29 12.39 -18.18
C PHE A 19 -3.39 12.53 -17.11
N GLY A 20 -4.66 12.26 -17.46
CA GLY A 20 -5.82 12.52 -16.59
C GLY A 20 -6.18 11.40 -15.59
N PHE A 21 -5.57 10.23 -15.68
CA PHE A 21 -5.91 9.09 -14.80
C PHE A 21 -4.85 8.88 -13.72
N THR A 22 -4.91 9.68 -12.66
CA THR A 22 -4.19 9.37 -11.42
C THR A 22 -5.03 8.39 -10.60
N LEU A 23 -4.58 7.15 -10.44
CA LEU A 23 -5.18 6.22 -9.49
C LEU A 23 -4.82 6.67 -8.07
N SER A 24 -5.83 7.03 -7.28
CA SER A 24 -5.63 7.30 -5.85
C SER A 24 -5.34 6.00 -5.13
N ALA A 25 -4.12 5.80 -4.66
CA ALA A 25 -3.77 4.69 -3.78
C ALA A 25 -4.17 5.06 -2.34
N ASN A 26 -5.04 4.25 -1.72
CA ASN A 26 -5.32 4.36 -0.29
C ASN A 26 -4.31 3.53 0.49
N ALA A 27 -3.75 4.11 1.56
CA ALA A 27 -2.96 3.39 2.55
C ALA A 27 -3.77 2.23 3.16
N ALA A 28 -3.25 1.01 3.07
CA ALA A 28 -3.92 -0.14 3.67
C ALA A 28 -3.68 -0.17 5.18
N THR A 29 -4.60 -0.78 5.92
CA THR A 29 -4.36 -1.17 7.32
C THR A 29 -4.01 -2.65 7.34
N VAL A 30 -2.84 -2.99 7.87
CA VAL A 30 -2.35 -4.36 7.98
C VAL A 30 -2.12 -4.72 9.45
N THR A 31 -2.74 -5.81 9.91
CA THR A 31 -2.66 -6.28 11.29
C THR A 31 -1.74 -7.49 11.38
N TRP A 32 -0.85 -7.49 12.37
CA TRP A 32 0.03 -8.63 12.66
C TRP A 32 -0.78 -9.84 13.15
N THR A 33 -0.63 -10.97 12.47
CA THR A 33 -1.25 -12.26 12.84
C THR A 33 -0.23 -13.29 13.29
N GLY A 34 1.04 -13.18 12.86
CA GLY A 34 2.08 -14.16 13.17
C GLY A 34 1.86 -15.56 12.57
N GLY A 35 1.01 -15.69 11.55
CA GLY A 35 0.62 -16.98 10.96
C GLY A 35 1.67 -17.67 10.06
N GLY A 36 2.76 -16.99 9.72
CA GLY A 36 3.81 -17.43 8.79
C GLY A 36 4.94 -18.28 9.41
N ALA A 37 4.85 -18.62 10.69
CA ALA A 37 5.75 -19.53 11.43
C ALA A 37 7.24 -19.12 11.56
N ASP A 38 7.65 -17.96 11.03
CA ASP A 38 9.03 -17.44 11.10
C ASP A 38 9.18 -16.16 11.95
N GLY A 39 8.07 -15.51 12.31
CA GLY A 39 8.07 -14.25 13.06
C GLY A 39 8.61 -13.04 12.29
N PHE A 40 8.85 -13.14 10.97
CA PHE A 40 9.41 -12.03 10.19
C PHE A 40 8.32 -11.13 9.58
N ALA A 41 8.45 -9.81 9.74
CA ALA A 41 7.56 -8.83 9.13
C ALA A 41 7.52 -8.93 7.59
N SER A 42 8.59 -9.41 6.95
CA SER A 42 8.64 -9.60 5.50
C SER A 42 7.80 -10.76 4.98
N ASN A 43 7.40 -11.71 5.83
CA ASN A 43 6.58 -12.84 5.41
C ASN A 43 5.11 -12.43 5.33
N PRO A 44 4.48 -12.43 4.14
CA PRO A 44 3.12 -11.96 3.96
C PRO A 44 2.09 -12.74 4.79
N TYR A 45 2.35 -14.02 5.08
CA TYR A 45 1.45 -14.87 5.87
C TYR A 45 1.39 -14.48 7.36
N ASN A 46 2.30 -13.61 7.83
CA ASN A 46 2.23 -13.04 9.17
C ASN A 46 1.27 -11.83 9.28
N TRP A 47 0.58 -11.45 8.21
CA TRP A 47 -0.26 -10.26 8.16
C TRP A 47 -1.69 -10.57 7.69
N SER A 48 -2.64 -9.78 8.16
CA SER A 48 -4.02 -9.81 7.67
C SER A 48 -4.05 -9.59 6.15
N GLY A 49 -4.77 -10.45 5.43
CA GLY A 49 -4.85 -10.38 3.97
C GLY A 49 -3.66 -10.98 3.22
N ASN A 50 -2.72 -11.64 3.93
CA ASN A 50 -1.55 -12.30 3.35
C ASN A 50 -0.67 -11.35 2.51
N LEU A 51 -0.48 -10.12 2.98
CA LEU A 51 0.31 -9.08 2.34
C LEU A 51 1.20 -8.39 3.38
N ALA A 52 2.51 -8.35 3.13
CA ALA A 52 3.44 -7.62 3.98
C ALA A 52 3.25 -6.10 3.86
N PRO A 53 3.53 -5.32 4.91
CA PRO A 53 3.42 -3.86 4.89
C PRO A 53 4.23 -3.20 3.77
N LEU A 54 3.63 -2.24 3.08
CA LEU A 54 4.26 -1.39 2.07
C LEU A 54 4.41 0.06 2.56
N ASN A 55 5.08 0.89 1.75
CA ASN A 55 5.20 2.32 2.03
C ASN A 55 3.81 2.98 2.09
N GLY A 56 3.58 3.74 3.16
CA GLY A 56 2.32 4.44 3.41
C GLY A 56 1.28 3.62 4.16
N ASP A 57 1.49 2.33 4.42
CA ASP A 57 0.51 1.53 5.15
C ASP A 57 0.43 1.88 6.64
N LYS A 58 -0.69 1.52 7.25
CA LYS A 58 -0.93 1.58 8.69
C LYS A 58 -0.75 0.19 9.28
N VAL A 59 0.22 0.03 10.15
CA VAL A 59 0.51 -1.24 10.82
C VAL A 59 -0.16 -1.26 12.20
N ILE A 60 -0.88 -2.35 12.49
CA ILE A 60 -1.53 -2.58 13.79
C ILE A 60 -1.00 -3.86 14.43
N PHE A 61 -0.58 -3.73 15.68
CA PHE A 61 -0.38 -4.83 16.61
C PHE A 61 -1.51 -4.78 17.64
N ASP A 62 -2.39 -5.77 17.63
CA ASP A 62 -3.53 -5.88 18.55
C ASP A 62 -3.70 -7.29 19.12
N SER A 63 -4.85 -7.57 19.74
CA SER A 63 -5.15 -8.88 20.34
C SER A 63 -5.27 -10.03 19.33
N THR A 64 -5.13 -9.78 18.03
CA THR A 64 -5.12 -10.83 16.98
C THR A 64 -3.97 -11.81 17.17
N SER A 65 -2.84 -11.34 17.70
CA SER A 65 -1.68 -12.19 18.01
C SER A 65 -0.91 -11.62 19.19
N SER A 66 -0.17 -12.46 19.91
CA SER A 66 0.81 -12.05 20.92
C SER A 66 2.22 -12.55 20.55
N THR A 67 2.41 -13.03 19.32
CA THR A 67 3.72 -13.54 18.90
C THR A 67 4.66 -12.41 18.59
N ASP A 68 5.94 -12.62 18.92
CA ASP A 68 6.99 -11.66 18.61
C ASP A 68 7.09 -11.40 17.11
N CYS A 69 7.23 -10.12 16.76
CA CYS A 69 7.49 -9.69 15.40
C CYS A 69 8.92 -9.19 15.27
N THR A 70 9.71 -9.85 14.44
CA THR A 70 11.01 -9.36 14.00
C THR A 70 10.80 -8.46 12.80
N TRP A 71 10.95 -7.15 13.02
CA TRP A 71 10.83 -6.16 11.95
C TRP A 71 12.07 -6.16 11.06
N ASN A 72 11.94 -6.68 9.83
CA ASN A 72 13.00 -6.76 8.83
C ASN A 72 12.62 -6.08 7.50
N LEU A 73 11.71 -5.10 7.54
CA LEU A 73 11.29 -4.31 6.39
C LEU A 73 11.90 -2.91 6.39
N SER A 74 12.31 -2.44 5.20
CA SER A 74 12.74 -1.05 4.97
C SER A 74 11.63 -0.27 4.28
N VAL A 75 10.57 0.07 5.02
CA VAL A 75 9.41 0.83 4.53
C VAL A 75 9.12 2.03 5.42
N THR A 76 8.58 3.09 4.83
CA THR A 76 8.05 4.25 5.56
C THR A 76 6.55 4.07 5.75
N LEU A 77 6.12 3.79 6.98
CA LEU A 77 4.71 3.59 7.31
C LEU A 77 4.00 4.94 7.49
N ALA A 78 2.69 4.98 7.24
CA ALA A 78 1.88 6.13 7.66
C ALA A 78 1.68 6.15 9.18
N SER A 79 1.55 4.96 9.80
CA SER A 79 1.49 4.82 11.25
C SER A 79 1.84 3.40 11.68
N LEU A 80 2.39 3.26 12.88
CA LEU A 80 2.54 1.99 13.58
C LEU A 80 1.87 2.13 14.94
N ALA A 81 0.89 1.27 15.23
CA ALA A 81 0.14 1.29 16.47
C ALA A 81 0.22 -0.06 17.18
N LYS A 82 0.57 -0.03 18.47
CA LYS A 82 0.46 -1.17 19.38
C LYS A 82 -0.69 -0.88 20.34
N THR A 83 -1.71 -1.72 20.34
CA THR A 83 -2.82 -1.63 21.30
C THR A 83 -2.49 -2.43 22.57
N SER A 84 -3.25 -2.21 23.64
CA SER A 84 -3.07 -2.94 24.91
C SER A 84 -3.30 -4.44 24.81
N GLY A 85 -3.90 -4.93 23.72
CA GLY A 85 -4.13 -6.36 23.49
C GLY A 85 -2.90 -7.12 23.00
N TYR A 86 -1.87 -6.44 22.53
CA TYR A 86 -0.61 -7.06 22.10
C TYR A 86 0.36 -7.09 23.29
N THR A 87 0.53 -8.26 23.92
CA THR A 87 1.35 -8.44 25.14
C THR A 87 2.64 -9.17 24.85
#